data_AF-A0A075FRC1-F1
#
_entry.id   AF-A0A075FRC1-F1
#
_cell.length_a   1.000
_cell.length_b   1.000
_cell.length_c   1.000
_cell.angle_alpha   90.00
_cell.angle_beta   90.00
_cell.angle_gamma   90.00
#
_symmetry.space_group_name_H-M   'P 1'
#
loop_
_entity.id
_entity.type
_entity.pdbx_description
1 polymer ?
#
loop_
_entity_poly.entity_id
_entity_poly.type
_entity_poly.pdbx_seq_one_letter_code
_entity_poly.pdbx_strand_id
1 'polypeptide(L)'
;MEERININVSATNYDQSSGGIRSILTAVEEMVHEENEFRITDSEFAFGWHFYVVSINRLLIQKLADQMGEDFQKLKGKSLEKSF
;
A
#
# COMPACT_ATOMS: atom_id res chain seq x y z
N MET A 1 -6.46 -8.65 16.41
CA MET A 1 -5.78 -7.40 16.05
C MET A 1 -5.51 -7.48 14.57
N GLU A 2 -6.01 -6.55 13.77
CA GLU A 2 -5.71 -6.50 12.34
C GLU A 2 -4.22 -6.20 12.15
N GLU A 3 -3.50 -7.15 11.54
CA GLU A 3 -2.09 -6.98 11.22
C GLU A 3 -1.98 -6.01 10.04
N ARG A 4 -1.28 -4.89 10.22
CA ARG A 4 -1.09 -3.88 9.16
C ARG A 4 0.36 -3.88 8.71
N ILE A 5 0.55 -3.78 7.40
CA ILE A 5 1.85 -3.56 6.78
C ILE A 5 2.04 -2.06 6.65
N ASN A 6 3.18 -1.56 7.14
CA ASN A 6 3.54 -0.15 7.02
C ASN A 6 4.70 -0.03 6.03
N ILE A 7 4.52 0.84 5.04
CA ILE A 7 5.52 1.16 4.03
C ILE A 7 5.93 2.61 4.24
N ASN A 8 7.22 2.81 4.52
CA ASN A 8 7.81 4.15 4.59
C ASN A 8 8.06 4.65 3.17
N VAL A 9 7.59 5.86 2.87
CA VAL A 9 7.75 6.47 1.56
C VAL A 9 8.50 7.79 1.70
N SER A 10 9.50 7.96 0.84
CA SER A 10 10.20 9.22 0.62
C SER A 10 9.98 9.67 -0.83
N ALA A 11 9.48 10.89 -1.01
CA ALA A 11 9.16 11.44 -2.33
C ALA A 11 9.52 12.93 -2.43
N THR A 12 9.87 13.40 -3.62
CA THR A 12 10.08 14.84 -3.87
C THR A 12 8.79 15.61 -4.13
N ASN A 13 7.71 14.91 -4.51
CA ASN A 13 6.38 15.47 -4.71
C ASN A 13 5.34 14.61 -3.99
N TYR A 14 4.88 15.09 -2.83
CA TYR A 14 3.89 14.38 -2.01
C TYR A 14 2.56 14.19 -2.71
N ASP A 15 1.99 15.25 -3.28
CA ASP A 15 0.64 15.22 -3.87
C ASP A 15 0.56 14.22 -5.03
N GLN A 16 1.58 14.24 -5.90
CA GLN A 16 1.65 13.31 -7.01
C GLN A 16 1.85 11.86 -6.54
N SER A 17 2.78 11.63 -5.62
CA SER A 17 3.13 10.28 -5.17
C SER A 17 2.02 9.65 -4.32
N SER A 18 1.51 10.39 -3.33
CA SER A 18 0.42 9.93 -2.46
C SER A 18 -0.89 9.77 -3.24
N GLY A 19 -1.17 10.66 -4.21
CA GLY A 19 -2.33 10.54 -5.11
C GLY A 19 -2.26 9.29 -5.97
N GLY A 20 -1.11 9.00 -6.58
CA GLY A 20 -0.92 7.78 -7.38
C GLY A 20 -1.07 6.50 -6.55
N ILE A 21 -0.46 6.46 -5.36
CA ILE A 21 -0.59 5.33 -4.42
C ILE A 21 -2.05 5.14 -4.00
N ARG A 22 -2.74 6.23 -3.65
CA ARG A 22 -4.16 6.20 -3.26
C ARG A 22 -5.01 5.60 -4.37
N SER A 23 -4.87 6.08 -5.61
CA SER A 23 -5.65 5.57 -6.74
C SER A 23 -5.45 4.07 -6.96
N ILE A 24 -4.22 3.58 -6.86
CA ILE A 24 -3.92 2.15 -7.04
C ILE A 24 -4.53 1.33 -5.90
N LEU A 25 -4.35 1.75 -4.66
CA LEU A 25 -4.87 1.00 -3.51
C LEU A 25 -6.39 1.04 -3.44
N THR A 26 -7.03 2.14 -3.82
CA THR A 26 -8.50 2.20 -3.96
C THR A 26 -9.00 1.23 -5.03
N ALA A 27 -8.33 1.12 -6.18
CA ALA A 27 -8.70 0.12 -7.17
C ALA A 27 -8.55 -1.32 -6.63
N VAL A 28 -7.53 -1.58 -5.80
CA VAL A 28 -7.36 -2.89 -5.13
C VAL A 28 -8.48 -3.15 -4.12
N GLU A 29 -8.86 -2.16 -3.32
CA GLU A 29 -10.02 -2.25 -2.40
C GLU A 29 -11.30 -2.60 -3.15
N GLU A 30 -11.59 -1.88 -4.25
CA GLU A 30 -12.77 -2.13 -5.10
C GLU A 30 -12.76 -3.53 -5.70
N MET A 31 -11.58 -4.02 -6.15
CA MET A 31 -11.44 -5.35 -6.74
C MET A 31 -11.85 -6.46 -5.77
N VAL A 32 -11.59 -6.30 -4.48
CA VAL A 32 -11.87 -7.32 -3.45
C VAL A 32 -13.13 -7.00 -2.61
N HIS A 33 -13.92 -6.00 -3.03
CA HIS A 33 -15.13 -5.55 -2.36
C HIS A 33 -14.93 -5.05 -0.91
N GLU A 34 -13.82 -4.37 -0.65
CA GLU A 34 -13.52 -3.75 0.65
C GLU A 34 -13.43 -2.22 0.55
N GLU A 35 -13.42 -1.54 1.70
CA GLU A 35 -13.27 -0.08 1.80
C GLU A 35 -12.47 0.29 3.06
N ASN A 36 -11.63 1.33 3.00
CA ASN A 36 -10.86 1.86 4.13
C ASN A 36 -9.81 0.89 4.73
N GLU A 37 -9.30 -0.03 3.91
CA GLU A 37 -8.28 -1.00 4.24
C GLU A 37 -6.86 -0.43 4.19
N PHE A 38 -6.66 0.74 3.58
CA PHE A 38 -5.40 1.47 3.67
C PHE A 38 -5.58 2.90 4.18
N ARG A 39 -4.47 3.46 4.69
CA ARG A 39 -4.36 4.87 5.07
C ARG A 39 -3.00 5.40 4.69
N ILE A 40 -2.95 6.67 4.32
CA ILE A 40 -1.72 7.42 4.05
C ILE A 40 -1.66 8.52 5.11
N THR A 41 -0.56 8.60 5.85
CA THR A 41 -0.38 9.67 6.85
C THR A 41 -0.14 11.02 6.19
N ASP A 42 -0.27 12.07 6.99
CA ASP A 42 0.25 13.39 6.61
C ASP A 42 1.75 13.31 6.32
N SER A 43 2.21 14.22 5.46
CA SER A 43 3.62 14.31 5.09
C SER A 43 4.41 15.17 6.06
N GLU A 44 5.60 14.68 6.41
CA GLU A 44 6.67 15.48 7.03
C GLU A 44 7.66 15.92 5.95
N PHE A 45 7.92 17.22 5.82
CA PHE A 45 8.85 17.78 4.82
C PHE A 45 10.20 18.12 5.44
N ALA A 46 11.28 17.54 4.92
CA ALA A 46 12.64 17.81 5.34
C ALA A 46 13.65 17.61 4.19
N PHE A 47 14.64 18.49 4.09
CA PHE A 47 15.73 18.40 3.09
C PHE A 47 15.27 18.25 1.63
N GLY A 48 14.13 18.84 1.25
CA GLY A 48 13.58 18.72 -0.11
C GLY A 48 12.82 17.43 -0.37
N TRP A 49 12.57 16.62 0.67
CA TRP A 49 11.83 15.38 0.61
C TRP A 49 10.60 15.43 1.51
N HIS A 50 9.58 14.71 1.09
CA HIS A 50 8.38 14.40 1.84
C HIS A 50 8.47 12.96 2.34
N PHE A 51 8.28 12.78 3.64
CA PHE A 51 8.25 11.49 4.33
C PHE A 51 6.84 11.21 4.82
N TYR A 52 6.33 10.02 4.56
CA TYR A 52 5.00 9.58 5.02
C TYR A 52 4.91 8.06 5.06
N VAL A 53 3.88 7.54 5.73
CA VAL A 53 3.65 6.11 5.88
C VAL A 53 2.36 5.71 5.16
N VAL A 54 2.44 4.64 4.37
CA VAL A 54 1.29 3.94 3.80
C VAL A 54 1.04 2.70 4.64
N SER A 55 -0.11 2.64 5.31
CA SER A 55 -0.47 1.55 6.22
C SER A 55 -1.63 0.75 5.64
N ILE A 56 -1.38 -0.49 5.26
CA ILE A 56 -2.30 -1.37 4.54
C ILE A 56 -2.70 -2.53 5.47
N ASN A 57 -3.98 -2.84 5.56
CA ASN A 57 -4.45 -4.02 6.26
C ASN A 57 -4.01 -5.29 5.51
N ARG A 58 -3.44 -6.25 6.22
CA ARG A 58 -3.02 -7.52 5.62
C ARG A 58 -4.19 -8.30 5.02
N LEU A 59 -5.42 -8.07 5.51
CA LEU A 59 -6.64 -8.63 4.96
C LEU A 59 -6.81 -8.29 3.46
N LEU A 60 -6.51 -7.05 3.07
CA LEU A 60 -6.61 -6.60 1.68
C LEU A 60 -5.72 -7.45 0.75
N ILE A 61 -4.50 -7.74 1.20
CA ILE A 61 -3.52 -8.53 0.45
C ILE A 61 -3.96 -9.99 0.39
N GLN A 62 -4.50 -10.53 1.48
CA GLN A 62 -5.00 -11.90 1.52
C GLN A 62 -6.18 -12.08 0.55
N LYS A 63 -7.16 -11.18 0.58
CA LYS A 63 -8.32 -11.22 -0.33
C LYS A 63 -7.89 -11.08 -1.80
N LEU A 64 -6.94 -10.20 -2.08
CA LEU A 64 -6.39 -10.05 -3.42
C LEU A 64 -5.69 -11.34 -3.88
N ALA A 65 -4.91 -11.97 -3.01
CA ALA A 65 -4.25 -13.24 -3.29
C ALA A 65 -5.25 -14.37 -3.55
N ASP A 66 -6.31 -14.45 -2.75
CA ASP A 66 -7.35 -15.46 -2.89
C ASP A 66 -8.14 -15.29 -4.20
N GLN A 67 -8.45 -14.04 -4.59
CA GLN A 67 -9.16 -13.72 -5.82
C GLN A 67 -8.31 -13.95 -7.08
N MET A 68 -7.02 -13.64 -7.04
CA MET A 68 -6.11 -13.79 -8.17
C MET A 68 -5.49 -15.19 -8.29
N GLY A 69 -5.51 -16.00 -7.23
CA GLY A 69 -5.03 -17.38 -7.23
C GLY A 69 -3.57 -17.52 -7.68
N GLU A 70 -3.33 -18.35 -8.70
CA GLU A 70 -1.98 -18.62 -9.21
C GLU A 70 -1.28 -17.39 -9.81
N ASP A 71 -2.04 -16.45 -10.37
CA ASP A 71 -1.47 -15.23 -10.96
C ASP A 71 -0.88 -14.32 -9.89
N PHE A 72 -1.42 -14.35 -8.67
CA PHE A 72 -0.81 -13.66 -7.55
C PHE A 72 0.60 -14.18 -7.25
N GLN A 73 0.80 -15.50 -7.27
CA GLN A 73 2.12 -16.09 -6.98
C GLN A 73 3.17 -15.73 -8.04
N LYS A 74 2.75 -15.52 -9.29
CA LYS A 74 3.64 -15.03 -10.36
C LYS A 74 4.04 -13.56 -10.17
N LEU A 75 3.18 -12.77 -9.52
CA LEU A 75 3.33 -11.31 -9.39
C LEU A 75 3.92 -10.84 -8.06
N LYS A 76 3.77 -11.58 -6.95
CA LYS A 76 4.13 -11.08 -5.59
C LYS A 76 5.62 -10.77 -5.35
N GLY A 77 6.49 -11.02 -6.34
CA GLY A 77 7.94 -10.85 -6.19
C GLY A 77 8.56 -11.86 -5.21
N LYS A 78 9.85 -11.66 -4.88
CA LYS A 78 10.64 -12.63 -4.10
C LYS A 78 10.42 -12.59 -2.57
N SER A 79 9.77 -11.58 -1.99
CA SER A 79 9.49 -11.59 -0.54
C SER A 79 8.47 -10.52 -0.12
N LEU A 80 7.51 -10.92 0.73
CA LEU A 80 6.63 -10.03 1.50
C LEU A 80 7.31 -9.52 2.80
N GLU A 81 8.52 -9.99 3.12
CA GLU A 81 9.21 -9.77 4.41
C GLU A 81 10.32 -8.72 4.34
N LYS A 82 10.55 -8.06 3.20
CA LYS A 82 11.54 -6.97 3.17
C LYS A 82 10.92 -5.70 3.74
N SER A 83 11.05 -5.53 5.05
CA SER A 83 10.93 -4.24 5.72
C SER A 83 11.93 -3.27 5.07
N PHE A 84 11.42 -2.18 4.49
CA PHE A 84 12.21 -1.05 4.01
C PHE A 84 12.22 0.06 5.07
#